data_AF-A0A380E4C8-F1
#
_entry.id   AF-A0A380E4C8-F1
#
_cell.length_a   1.000
_cell.length_b   1.000
_cell.length_c   1.000
_cell.angle_alpha   90.00
_cell.angle_beta   90.00
_cell.angle_gamma   90.00
#
_symmetry.space_group_name_H-M   'P 1'
#
loop_
_entity.id
_entity.type
_entity.pdbx_description
1 polymer ?
#
loop_
_entity_poly.entity_id
_entity_poly.type
_entity_poly.pdbx_seq_one_letter_code
_entity_poly.pdbx_strand_id
1 'polypeptide(L)'
;MATTTSKAILPKVQVKPAARQSVGAKAEAQNTLIDQSDLSTEEERLAAKHLVEQALIRAIDQINHADKTAQVNQDSINAQNIISKIKPATTVKATALQQIQNIATNKINLIKANNEATDEEQNAAIAQVEQE
;
A
#
# COMPACT_ATOMS: atom_id res chain seq x y z
N MET A 1 2.16 -19.48 66.42
CA MET A 1 2.16 -19.72 64.97
C MET A 1 1.84 -18.40 64.28
N ALA A 2 2.78 -17.83 63.53
CA ALA A 2 2.54 -16.62 62.76
C ALA A 2 2.44 -17.01 61.29
N THR A 3 1.25 -16.97 60.71
CA THR A 3 1.01 -17.15 59.28
C THR A 3 1.27 -15.82 58.59
N THR A 4 2.50 -15.63 58.08
CA THR A 4 2.80 -14.48 57.23
C THR A 4 2.27 -14.73 55.84
N THR A 5 1.21 -14.02 55.48
CA THR A 5 0.62 -14.01 54.13
C THR A 5 1.64 -13.58 53.10
N SER A 6 2.03 -14.50 52.22
CA SER A 6 2.88 -14.23 51.05
C SER A 6 2.10 -13.39 50.04
N LYS A 7 2.38 -12.09 49.95
CA LYS A 7 1.85 -11.24 48.88
C LYS A 7 2.56 -11.62 47.57
N ALA A 8 1.87 -12.28 46.65
CA ALA A 8 2.42 -12.62 45.34
C ALA A 8 2.84 -11.33 44.59
N ILE A 9 4.11 -11.23 44.22
CA ILE A 9 4.64 -10.15 43.38
C ILE A 9 4.62 -10.67 41.94
N LEU A 10 3.85 -10.01 41.07
CA LEU A 10 3.73 -10.36 39.64
C LEU A 10 4.54 -9.39 38.77
N PRO A 11 5.08 -9.85 37.61
CA PRO A 11 5.78 -8.99 36.67
C PRO A 11 4.83 -7.99 36.00
N LYS A 12 5.31 -6.76 35.77
CA LYS A 12 4.57 -5.71 35.08
C LYS A 12 4.60 -5.94 33.56
N VAL A 13 3.45 -6.20 32.95
CA VAL A 13 3.33 -6.41 31.49
C VAL A 13 2.99 -5.08 30.81
N GLN A 14 3.94 -4.48 30.08
CA GLN A 14 3.71 -3.20 29.37
C GLN A 14 4.31 -3.15 27.97
N VAL A 15 5.53 -3.65 27.79
CA VAL A 15 6.29 -3.46 26.54
C VAL A 15 5.63 -4.19 25.35
N LYS A 16 5.31 -5.48 25.48
CA LYS A 16 4.69 -6.27 24.40
C LYS A 16 3.32 -5.73 23.97
N PRO A 17 2.37 -5.42 24.89
CA PRO A 17 1.10 -4.79 24.50
C PRO A 17 1.28 -3.47 23.73
N ALA A 18 2.16 -2.58 24.20
CA ALA A 18 2.41 -1.31 23.55
C ALA A 18 2.99 -1.49 22.14
N ALA A 19 3.94 -2.41 21.96
CA ALA A 19 4.51 -2.74 20.66
C ALA A 19 3.44 -3.28 19.69
N ARG A 20 2.60 -4.24 20.13
CA ARG A 20 1.51 -4.77 19.30
C ARG A 20 0.51 -3.68 18.89
N GLN A 21 0.14 -2.80 19.82
CA GLN A 21 -0.75 -1.67 19.52
C GLN A 21 -0.12 -0.74 18.49
N SER A 22 1.17 -0.44 18.62
CA SER A 22 1.91 0.42 17.70
C SER A 22 1.99 -0.18 16.29
N VAL A 23 2.24 -1.48 16.16
CA VAL A 23 2.24 -2.17 14.86
C VAL A 23 0.84 -2.25 14.26
N GLY A 24 -0.19 -2.52 15.08
CA GLY A 24 -1.59 -2.53 14.65
C GLY A 24 -2.04 -1.19 14.08
N ALA A 25 -1.76 -0.08 14.78
CA ALA A 25 -2.05 1.26 14.30
C ALA A 25 -1.32 1.59 12.98
N LYS A 26 -0.08 1.10 12.82
CA LYS A 26 0.65 1.26 11.57
C LYS A 26 0.01 0.47 10.41
N ALA A 27 -0.47 -0.74 10.66
CA ALA A 27 -1.18 -1.55 9.67
C ALA A 27 -2.49 -0.89 9.24
N GLU A 28 -3.26 -0.36 10.17
CA GLU A 28 -4.50 0.38 9.89
C GLU A 28 -4.22 1.63 9.04
N ALA A 29 -3.24 2.44 9.44
CA ALA A 29 -2.84 3.62 8.66
C ALA A 29 -2.36 3.23 7.24
N GLN A 30 -1.66 2.11 7.10
CA GLN A 30 -1.23 1.64 5.79
C GLN A 30 -2.41 1.19 4.93
N ASN A 31 -3.40 0.50 5.51
CA ASN A 31 -4.62 0.12 4.79
C ASN A 31 -5.40 1.33 4.28
N THR A 32 -5.48 2.41 5.07
CA THR A 32 -6.07 3.68 4.61
C THR A 32 -5.33 4.26 3.40
N LEU A 33 -3.99 4.23 3.40
CA LEU A 33 -3.20 4.69 2.25
C LEU A 33 -3.38 3.79 1.02
N ILE A 34 -3.56 2.48 1.21
CA ILE A 34 -3.86 1.54 0.13
C ILE A 34 -5.24 1.85 -0.46
N ASP A 35 -6.24 2.08 0.38
CA ASP A 35 -7.62 2.41 -0.02
C ASP A 35 -7.69 3.72 -0.84
N GLN A 36 -6.80 4.67 -0.56
CA GLN A 36 -6.69 5.95 -1.28
C GLN A 36 -5.91 5.86 -2.62
N SER A 37 -5.51 4.66 -3.06
CA SER A 37 -4.76 4.52 -4.31
C SER A 37 -5.67 4.57 -5.54
N ASP A 38 -5.71 5.73 -6.19
CA ASP A 38 -6.54 5.99 -7.39
C ASP A 38 -6.08 5.23 -8.64
N LEU A 39 -4.79 4.93 -8.73
CA LEU A 39 -4.18 4.22 -9.87
C LEU A 39 -4.27 2.69 -9.74
N SER A 40 -4.87 2.18 -8.67
CA SER A 40 -5.04 0.74 -8.44
C SER A 40 -6.49 0.31 -8.69
N THR A 41 -6.66 -0.93 -9.12
CA THR A 41 -7.95 -1.63 -9.08
C THR A 41 -8.30 -2.06 -7.67
N GLU A 42 -9.55 -2.48 -7.46
CA GLU A 42 -9.97 -2.99 -6.15
C GLU A 42 -9.24 -4.29 -5.79
N GLU A 43 -9.07 -5.18 -6.76
CA GLU A 43 -8.36 -6.44 -6.61
C GLU A 43 -6.89 -6.23 -6.20
N GLU A 44 -6.21 -5.26 -6.81
CA GLU A 44 -4.83 -4.90 -6.47
C GLU A 44 -4.73 -4.30 -5.06
N ARG A 45 -5.73 -3.50 -4.63
CA ARG A 45 -5.81 -2.99 -3.25
C ARG A 45 -6.05 -4.10 -2.24
N LEU A 46 -7.01 -4.99 -2.50
CA LEU A 46 -7.30 -6.13 -1.63
C LEU A 46 -6.08 -7.05 -1.46
N ALA A 47 -5.34 -7.31 -2.54
CA ALA A 47 -4.10 -8.08 -2.48
C ALA A 47 -3.06 -7.41 -1.56
N ALA A 48 -2.90 -6.08 -1.64
CA ALA A 48 -2.00 -5.36 -0.76
C ALA A 48 -2.47 -5.35 0.70
N LYS A 49 -3.77 -5.19 0.98
CA LYS A 49 -4.31 -5.26 2.34
C LYS A 49 -4.10 -6.64 2.97
N HIS A 50 -4.23 -7.70 2.19
CA HIS A 50 -3.91 -9.05 2.64
C HIS A 50 -2.42 -9.21 2.97
N LEU A 51 -1.51 -8.60 2.20
CA LEU A 51 -0.08 -8.57 2.55
C LEU A 51 0.18 -7.79 3.85
N VAL A 52 -0.53 -6.68 4.09
CA VAL A 52 -0.45 -5.93 5.36
C VAL A 52 -0.90 -6.81 6.53
N GLU A 53 -2.02 -7.52 6.38
CA GLU A 53 -2.53 -8.44 7.40
C GLU A 53 -1.52 -9.55 7.72
N GLN A 54 -0.94 -10.19 6.71
CA GLN A 54 0.10 -11.20 6.92
C GLN A 54 1.33 -10.65 7.65
N ALA A 55 1.77 -9.43 7.29
CA ALA A 55 2.89 -8.77 7.95
C ALA A 55 2.57 -8.46 9.42
N LEU A 56 1.35 -8.00 9.70
CA LEU A 56 0.86 -7.74 11.06
C LEU A 56 0.83 -9.01 11.91
N ILE A 57 0.28 -10.11 11.38
CA ILE A 57 0.22 -11.40 12.09
C ILE A 57 1.62 -11.89 12.46
N ARG A 58 2.56 -11.88 11.49
CA ARG A 58 3.96 -12.28 11.73
C ARG A 58 4.63 -11.39 12.79
N ALA A 59 4.41 -10.09 12.73
CA ALA A 59 4.98 -9.15 13.70
C ALA A 59 4.45 -9.37 15.12
N ILE A 60 3.14 -9.60 15.26
CA ILE A 60 2.51 -9.91 16.55
C ILE A 60 3.11 -11.19 17.15
N ASP A 61 3.29 -12.21 16.32
CA ASP A 61 3.89 -13.48 16.74
C ASP A 61 5.34 -13.29 17.23
N GLN A 62 6.17 -12.57 16.48
CA GLN A 62 7.55 -12.25 16.88
C GLN A 62 7.60 -11.48 18.21
N ILE A 63 6.78 -10.43 18.36
CA ILE A 63 6.69 -9.64 19.60
C ILE A 63 6.26 -10.50 20.78
N ASN A 64 5.35 -11.46 20.57
CA ASN A 64 4.89 -12.37 21.62
C ASN A 64 6.01 -13.32 22.07
N HIS A 65 6.85 -13.79 21.15
CA HIS A 65 7.97 -14.69 21.43
C HIS A 65 9.24 -13.99 21.92
N ALA A 66 9.36 -12.67 21.78
CA ALA A 66 10.53 -11.93 22.24
C ALA A 66 10.69 -11.93 23.78
N ASP A 67 11.84 -12.34 24.30
CA ASP A 67 12.09 -12.41 25.76
C ASP A 67 12.60 -11.10 26.38
N LYS A 68 13.11 -10.19 25.56
CA LYS A 68 13.79 -8.96 26.01
C LYS A 68 13.08 -7.72 25.47
N THR A 69 13.03 -6.66 26.28
CA THR A 69 12.51 -5.35 25.87
C THR A 69 13.17 -4.83 24.59
N ALA A 70 14.50 -4.98 24.48
CA ALA A 70 15.23 -4.58 23.27
C ALA A 70 14.77 -5.33 22.02
N GLN A 71 14.50 -6.65 22.15
CA GLN A 71 14.00 -7.47 21.05
C GLN A 71 12.59 -7.04 20.65
N VAL A 72 11.69 -6.85 21.62
CA VAL A 72 10.32 -6.35 21.36
C VAL A 72 10.35 -5.02 20.61
N ASN A 73 11.21 -4.09 21.01
CA ASN A 73 11.34 -2.80 20.35
C ASN A 73 11.88 -2.95 18.93
N GLN A 74 12.89 -3.79 18.72
CA GLN A 74 13.45 -4.05 17.39
C GLN A 74 12.43 -4.70 16.45
N ASP A 75 11.69 -5.70 16.93
CA ASP A 75 10.65 -6.38 16.15
C ASP A 75 9.52 -5.41 15.77
N SER A 76 9.13 -4.53 16.71
CA SER A 76 8.15 -3.47 16.44
C SER A 76 8.62 -2.52 15.34
N ILE A 77 9.87 -2.04 15.39
CA ILE A 77 10.43 -1.12 14.39
C ILE A 77 10.53 -1.81 13.02
N ASN A 78 11.04 -3.04 13.00
CA ASN A 78 11.18 -3.83 11.77
C ASN A 78 9.81 -4.06 11.11
N ALA A 79 8.80 -4.43 11.90
CA ALA A 79 7.44 -4.64 11.42
C ALA A 79 6.85 -3.37 10.79
N GLN A 80 7.00 -2.22 11.46
CA GLN A 80 6.52 -0.93 10.92
C GLN A 80 7.19 -0.56 9.59
N ASN A 81 8.48 -0.88 9.43
CA ASN A 81 9.24 -0.66 8.20
C ASN A 81 8.83 -1.62 7.07
N ILE A 82 8.45 -2.84 7.40
CA ILE A 82 7.92 -3.80 6.42
C ILE A 82 6.54 -3.35 5.95
N ILE A 83 5.63 -3.07 6.90
CA ILE A 83 4.26 -2.64 6.60
C ILE A 83 4.24 -1.37 5.75
N SER A 84 5.09 -0.37 6.06
CA SER A 84 5.11 0.90 5.33
C SER A 84 5.51 0.77 3.85
N LYS A 85 6.17 -0.33 3.47
CA LYS A 85 6.60 -0.59 2.10
C LYS A 85 5.53 -1.29 1.27
N ILE A 86 4.47 -1.81 1.89
CA ILE A 86 3.41 -2.53 1.18
C ILE A 86 2.51 -1.51 0.47
N LYS A 87 2.42 -1.61 -0.85
CA LYS A 87 1.61 -0.74 -1.70
C LYS A 87 0.80 -1.60 -2.69
N PRO A 88 -0.36 -1.13 -3.14
CA PRO A 88 -1.09 -1.82 -4.20
C PRO A 88 -0.30 -1.76 -5.51
N ALA A 89 -0.48 -2.77 -6.34
CA ALA A 89 -0.05 -2.71 -7.73
C ALA A 89 -0.94 -1.71 -8.49
N THR A 90 -0.38 -1.09 -9.52
CA THR A 90 -1.08 -0.12 -10.37
C THR A 90 -1.07 -0.54 -11.84
N THR A 91 -0.88 -1.83 -12.09
CA THR A 91 -0.56 -2.33 -13.43
C THR A 91 -1.79 -2.27 -14.32
N VAL A 92 -2.97 -2.68 -13.83
CA VAL A 92 -4.16 -2.79 -14.67
C VAL A 92 -4.60 -1.44 -15.22
N LYS A 93 -4.78 -0.43 -14.34
CA LYS A 93 -5.18 0.92 -14.79
C LYS A 93 -4.08 1.62 -15.59
N ALA A 94 -2.81 1.47 -15.22
CA ALA A 94 -1.70 2.07 -15.97
C ALA A 94 -1.61 1.51 -17.39
N THR A 95 -1.77 0.19 -17.56
CA THR A 95 -1.80 -0.44 -18.89
C THR A 95 -2.98 0.05 -19.72
N ALA A 96 -4.18 0.14 -19.13
CA ALA A 96 -5.36 0.67 -19.85
C ALA A 96 -5.14 2.12 -20.31
N LEU A 97 -4.62 3.00 -19.44
CA LEU A 97 -4.29 4.38 -19.80
C LEU A 97 -3.25 4.45 -20.92
N GLN A 98 -2.21 3.62 -20.86
CA GLN A 98 -1.19 3.56 -21.89
C GLN A 98 -1.77 3.10 -23.25
N GLN A 99 -2.70 2.14 -23.25
CA GLN A 99 -3.38 1.71 -24.46
C GLN A 99 -4.21 2.84 -25.09
N ILE A 100 -4.92 3.63 -24.29
CA ILE A 100 -5.68 4.80 -24.76
C ILE A 100 -4.73 5.84 -25.39
N GLN A 101 -3.63 6.15 -24.71
CA GLN A 101 -2.61 7.10 -25.22
C GLN A 101 -1.99 6.61 -26.54
N ASN A 102 -1.74 5.30 -26.68
CA ASN A 102 -1.23 4.72 -27.91
C ASN A 102 -2.25 4.83 -29.06
N ILE A 103 -3.54 4.61 -28.79
CA ILE A 103 -4.61 4.77 -29.78
C ILE A 103 -4.68 6.23 -30.26
N ALA A 104 -4.70 7.20 -29.34
CA ALA A 104 -4.72 8.62 -29.68
C ALA A 104 -3.49 9.02 -30.53
N THR A 105 -2.30 8.58 -30.13
CA THR A 105 -1.06 8.82 -30.87
C THR A 105 -1.12 8.23 -32.29
N ASN A 106 -1.64 7.01 -32.44
CA ASN A 106 -1.81 6.39 -33.75
C ASN A 106 -2.81 7.14 -34.63
N LYS A 107 -3.95 7.59 -34.09
CA LYS A 107 -4.91 8.44 -34.82
C LYS A 107 -4.24 9.73 -35.31
N ILE A 108 -3.51 10.43 -34.44
CA ILE A 108 -2.78 11.66 -34.78
C ILE A 108 -1.77 11.40 -35.90
N ASN A 109 -1.03 10.30 -35.84
CA ASN A 109 -0.06 9.95 -36.89
C ASN A 109 -0.73 9.67 -38.25
N LEU A 110 -1.89 8.99 -38.25
CA LEU A 110 -2.66 8.76 -39.48
C LEU A 110 -3.20 10.07 -40.07
N ILE A 111 -3.67 10.99 -39.23
CA ILE A 111 -4.13 12.33 -39.66
C ILE A 111 -2.97 13.10 -40.32
N LYS A 112 -1.82 13.17 -39.65
CA LYS A 112 -0.61 13.84 -40.17
C LYS A 112 -0.10 13.24 -41.48
N ALA A 113 -0.33 11.94 -41.69
CA ALA A 113 0.09 11.26 -42.91
C ALA A 113 -0.89 11.44 -44.09
N ASN A 114 -2.05 12.05 -43.88
CA ASN A 114 -3.04 12.28 -44.93
C ASN A 114 -2.66 13.48 -45.81
N ASN A 115 -1.91 13.24 -46.88
CA ASN A 115 -1.44 14.27 -47.82
C ASN A 115 -2.54 14.87 -48.71
N GLU A 116 -3.77 14.36 -48.66
CA GLU A 116 -4.92 14.96 -49.37
C GLU A 116 -5.59 16.08 -48.56
N ALA A 117 -5.37 16.12 -47.24
CA ALA A 117 -5.90 17.17 -46.36
C ALA A 117 -4.94 18.37 -46.28
N THR A 118 -5.48 19.57 -46.09
CA THR A 118 -4.65 20.75 -45.80
C THR A 118 -4.15 20.72 -44.36
N ASP A 119 -3.13 21.53 -44.06
CA ASP A 119 -2.60 21.67 -42.70
C ASP A 119 -3.68 22.14 -41.71
N GLU A 120 -4.59 23.04 -42.13
CA GLU A 120 -5.72 23.49 -41.31
C GLU A 120 -6.68 22.34 -40.99
N GLU A 121 -7.00 21.50 -41.96
CA GLU A 121 -7.88 20.34 -41.79
C GLU A 121 -7.25 19.28 -40.87
N GLN A 122 -5.95 19.01 -41.04
CA GLN A 122 -5.20 18.10 -40.18
C GLN A 122 -5.15 18.61 -38.72
N ASN A 123 -4.84 19.89 -38.53
CA ASN A 123 -4.77 20.50 -37.20
C ASN A 123 -6.15 20.49 -36.50
N ALA A 124 -7.24 20.75 -37.23
CA ALA A 124 -8.59 20.66 -36.68
C ALA A 124 -8.92 19.22 -36.23
N ALA A 125 -8.56 18.21 -37.03
CA ALA A 125 -8.78 16.81 -36.69
C ALA A 125 -7.91 16.34 -35.50
N ILE A 126 -6.65 16.78 -35.41
CA ILE A 126 -5.78 16.51 -34.26
C ILE A 126 -6.37 17.11 -32.97
N ALA A 127 -6.81 18.37 -33.02
CA ALA A 127 -7.42 19.03 -31.88
C ALA A 127 -8.70 18.34 -31.40
N GLN A 128 -9.43 17.67 -32.31
CA GLN A 128 -10.58 16.86 -31.94
C GLN A 128 -10.15 15.58 -31.20
N VAL A 129 -9.09 14.90 -31.65
CA VAL A 129 -8.56 13.69 -30.98
C VAL A 129 -8.01 14.00 -29.59
N GLU A 130 -7.41 15.19 -29.39
CA GLU A 130 -6.88 15.61 -28.08
C GLU A 130 -7.97 16.03 -27.07
N GLN A 131 -9.21 16.23 -27.53
CA GLN A 131 -10.37 16.57 -26.71
C GLN A 131 -11.24 15.35 -26.33
N GLU A 132 -10.96 14.17 -26.91
CA GLU A 132 -11.59 12.89 -26.54
C GLU A 132 -10.98 12.31 -25.25
#